data_AF-A0A2M6ZYG0-F1
#
_entry.id   AF-A0A2M6ZYG0-F1
#
_cell.length_a   1.000
_cell.length_b   1.000
_cell.length_c   1.000
_cell.angle_alpha   90.00
_cell.angle_beta   90.00
_cell.angle_gamma   90.00
#
_symmetry.space_group_name_H-M   'P 1'
#
loop_
_entity.id
_entity.type
_entity.pdbx_description
1 polymer ?
#
loop_
_entity_poly.entity_id
_entity_poly.type
_entity_poly.pdbx_seq_one_letter_code
_entity_poly.pdbx_strand_id
1 'polypeptide(L)'
;MDRNQGRRLSAEEKLRVVVEGRQSGATISEVCRRHQVDHAQFYRWERLARQGSLEALRNGARKAKNGKREEWLMSEVNRMRAVVAELIAENLTLKRGVLV
;
A
#
# COMPACT_ATOMS: atom_id res chain seq x y z
N MET A 1 8.10 -32.10 26.34
CA MET A 1 8.68 -31.13 25.39
C MET A 1 7.89 -29.84 25.53
N ASP A 2 8.41 -28.89 26.29
CA ASP A 2 7.74 -27.61 26.54
C ASP A 2 7.58 -26.85 25.22
N ARG A 3 6.34 -26.73 24.75
CA ARG A 3 5.97 -25.75 23.74
C ARG A 3 6.00 -24.39 24.43
N ASN A 4 7.19 -23.80 24.52
CA ASN A 4 7.41 -22.42 24.93
C ASN A 4 6.45 -21.55 24.10
N GLN A 5 5.33 -21.14 24.69
CA GLN A 5 4.39 -20.20 24.11
C GLN A 5 5.10 -18.85 24.07
N GLY A 6 5.90 -18.69 23.02
CA GLY A 6 6.87 -17.61 22.87
C GLY A 6 6.21 -16.25 22.93
N ARG A 7 6.93 -15.32 23.57
CA ARG A 7 6.66 -13.88 23.57
C ARG A 7 6.21 -13.43 22.17
N ARG A 8 5.01 -12.83 22.09
CA ARG A 8 4.50 -12.24 20.84
C ARG A 8 5.34 -11.00 20.51
N LEU A 9 6.31 -11.18 19.62
CA LEU A 9 7.08 -10.06 19.04
C LEU A 9 6.18 -9.24 18.11
N SER A 10 6.29 -7.92 18.21
CA SER A 10 5.66 -6.98 17.28
C SER A 10 6.24 -7.15 15.86
N ALA A 11 5.57 -6.57 14.86
CA ALA A 11 6.10 -6.58 13.49
C ALA A 11 7.46 -5.88 13.39
N GLU A 12 7.65 -4.79 14.14
CA GLU A 12 8.88 -4.01 14.19
C GLU A 12 10.02 -4.80 14.84
N GLU A 13 9.73 -5.50 15.95
CA GLU A 13 10.71 -6.36 16.61
C GLU A 13 11.15 -7.50 15.68
N LYS A 14 10.20 -8.17 15.00
CA LYS A 14 10.52 -9.22 14.02
C LYS A 14 11.42 -8.70 12.90
N LEU A 15 11.14 -7.52 12.37
CA LEU A 15 11.95 -6.90 11.33
C LEU A 15 13.37 -6.59 11.84
N ARG A 16 13.50 -6.08 13.07
CA ARG A 16 14.80 -5.82 13.69
C ARG A 16 15.66 -7.08 13.79
N VAL A 17 15.07 -8.19 14.23
CA VAL A 17 15.76 -9.50 14.29
C VAL A 17 16.23 -9.94 12.90
N VAL A 18 15.36 -9.84 11.89
CA VAL A 18 15.71 -10.20 10.50
C VAL A 18 16.85 -9.33 9.96
N VAL A 19 16.81 -8.02 10.20
CA VAL A 19 17.86 -7.09 9.77
C VAL A 19 19.18 -7.43 10.46
N GLU A 20 19.18 -7.62 11.78
CA GLU A 20 20.37 -8.00 12.56
C GLU A 20 20.99 -9.30 12.03
N GLY A 21 20.18 -10.34 11.78
CA GLY A 21 20.67 -11.62 11.23
C GLY A 21 21.19 -11.55 9.79
N ARG A 22 20.99 -10.44 9.09
CA ARG A 22 21.50 -10.21 7.72
C ARG A 22 22.59 -9.15 7.64
N GLN A 23 22.99 -8.56 8.76
CA GLN A 23 24.16 -7.69 8.81
C GLN A 23 25.44 -8.49 8.52
N SER A 24 26.39 -7.86 7.82
CA SER A 24 27.70 -8.47 7.54
C SER A 24 28.41 -8.83 8.85
N GLY A 25 28.85 -10.09 8.97
CA GLY A 25 29.50 -10.60 10.18
C GLY A 25 28.54 -11.10 11.27
N ALA A 26 27.22 -11.03 11.08
CA ALA A 26 26.26 -11.61 12.00
C ALA A 26 26.10 -13.12 11.78
N THR A 27 26.08 -13.88 12.88
CA THR A 27 25.72 -15.31 12.84
C THR A 27 24.24 -15.48 13.15
N ILE A 28 23.46 -16.00 12.20
CA ILE A 28 22.01 -16.20 12.38
C ILE A 28 21.72 -17.01 13.65
N SER A 29 22.52 -18.05 13.94
CA SER A 29 22.37 -18.87 15.15
C SER A 29 22.54 -18.07 16.45
N GLU A 30 23.44 -17.08 16.47
CA GLU A 30 23.66 -16.22 17.65
C GLU A 30 22.51 -15.23 17.82
N VAL A 31 22.03 -14.65 16.72
CA VAL A 31 20.87 -13.76 16.69
C VAL A 31 19.61 -14.50 17.16
N CYS A 32 19.35 -15.70 16.64
CA CYS A 32 18.25 -16.57 17.06
C CYS A 32 18.31 -16.89 18.56
N ARG A 33 19.48 -17.24 19.10
CA ARG A 33 19.66 -17.49 20.54
C ARG A 33 19.39 -16.25 21.39
N ARG A 34 19.94 -15.09 21.00
CA ARG A 34 19.78 -13.81 21.72
C ARG A 34 18.33 -13.36 21.80
N HIS A 35 17.59 -13.52 20.70
CA HIS A 35 16.19 -13.11 20.61
C HIS A 35 15.21 -14.23 21.02
N GLN A 36 15.71 -15.40 21.42
CA GLN A 36 14.91 -16.60 21.74
C GLN A 36 13.95 -17.00 20.60
N VAL A 37 14.45 -16.91 19.36
CA VAL A 37 13.71 -17.20 18.13
C VAL A 37 14.23 -18.51 17.53
N ASP A 38 13.30 -19.37 17.14
CA ASP A 38 13.64 -20.56 16.36
C ASP A 38 14.12 -20.20 14.94
N HIS A 39 15.07 -20.97 14.41
CA HIS A 39 15.65 -20.71 13.09
C HIS A 39 14.60 -20.73 11.98
N ALA A 40 13.65 -21.69 12.01
CA ALA A 40 12.59 -21.74 11.02
C ALA A 40 11.68 -20.51 11.14
N GLN A 41 11.45 -19.98 12.35
CA GLN A 41 10.69 -18.75 12.55
C GLN A 41 11.41 -17.52 11.97
N PHE A 42 12.74 -17.42 12.13
CA PHE A 42 13.56 -16.38 11.52
C PHE A 42 13.40 -16.35 10.00
N TYR A 43 13.64 -17.50 9.34
CA TYR A 43 13.56 -17.58 7.88
C TYR A 43 12.14 -17.34 7.36
N ARG A 44 11.10 -17.72 8.13
CA ARG A 44 9.71 -17.36 7.80
C ARG A 44 9.51 -15.85 7.79
N TRP A 45 9.97 -15.14 8.82
CA TRP A 45 9.83 -13.68 8.88
C TRP A 45 10.63 -12.98 7.80
N GLU A 46 11.84 -13.45 7.51
CA GLU A 46 12.64 -12.92 6.41
C GLU A 46 11.89 -13.03 5.08
N ARG A 47 11.36 -14.21 4.77
CA ARG A 47 10.61 -14.43 3.53
C ARG A 47 9.42 -13.48 3.44
N LEU A 48 8.67 -13.31 4.53
CA LEU A 48 7.53 -12.38 4.58
C LEU A 48 7.98 -10.93 4.38
N ALA A 49 9.05 -10.49 5.03
CA ALA A 49 9.57 -9.13 4.89
C ALA A 49 10.00 -8.85 3.43
N ARG A 50 10.68 -9.79 2.78
CA ARG A 50 11.11 -9.66 1.39
C ARG A 50 9.95 -9.68 0.39
N GLN A 51 8.94 -10.51 0.63
CA GLN A 51 7.75 -10.54 -0.22
C GLN A 51 6.93 -9.26 -0.08
N GLY A 52 6.71 -8.80 1.15
CA GLY A 52 5.99 -7.56 1.43
C GLY A 52 6.69 -6.33 0.85
N SER A 53 8.03 -6.26 0.93
CA SER A 53 8.77 -5.15 0.33
C SER A 53 8.70 -5.16 -1.20
N LEU A 54 8.81 -6.32 -1.84
CA LEU A 54 8.64 -6.45 -3.29
C LEU A 54 7.23 -6.05 -3.75
N GLU A 55 6.20 -6.49 -3.02
CA GLU A 55 4.82 -6.12 -3.31
C GLU A 55 4.60 -4.61 -3.14
N ALA A 56 5.10 -4.02 -2.06
CA ALA A 56 5.01 -2.57 -1.82
C ALA A 56 5.68 -1.76 -2.95
N LEU A 57 6.85 -2.18 -3.43
CA LEU A 57 7.53 -1.54 -4.57
C LEU A 57 6.73 -1.64 -5.87
N ARG A 58 6.13 -2.81 -6.14
CA ARG A 58 5.25 -3.02 -7.32
C ARG A 58 3.99 -2.17 -7.23
N ASN A 59 3.35 -2.14 -6.07
CA ASN A 59 2.09 -1.45 -5.86
C ASN A 59 2.26 0.07 -5.76
N GLY A 60 3.38 0.57 -5.23
CA GLY A 60 3.70 1.99 -5.24
C GLY A 60 3.69 2.59 -6.65
N ALA A 61 4.33 1.89 -7.60
CA ALA A 61 4.32 2.29 -9.01
C ALA A 61 2.90 2.28 -9.62
N ARG A 62 2.08 1.27 -9.29
CA ARG A 62 0.68 1.18 -9.75
C ARG A 62 -0.20 2.27 -9.14
N LYS A 63 -0.06 2.54 -7.83
CA LYS A 63 -0.84 3.56 -7.11
C LYS A 63 -0.57 4.96 -7.65
N ALA A 64 0.69 5.29 -7.92
CA ALA A 64 1.05 6.56 -8.55
C ALA A 64 0.43 6.74 -9.95
N LYS A 65 0.43 5.68 -10.77
CA LYS A 65 -0.18 5.69 -12.10
C LYS A 65 -1.71 5.83 -12.04
N ASN A 66 -2.35 5.12 -11.12
CA ASN A 66 -3.80 5.18 -10.93
C ASN A 66 -4.24 6.54 -10.39
N GLY A 67 -3.50 7.14 -9.44
CA GLY A 67 -3.81 8.47 -8.91
C GLY A 67 -3.83 9.55 -9.99
N LYS A 68 -2.83 9.57 -10.89
CA LYS A 68 -2.84 10.51 -12.04
C LYS A 68 -4.02 10.30 -12.97
N ARG A 69 -4.40 9.04 -13.23
CA ARG A 69 -5.56 8.71 -14.08
C ARG A 69 -6.87 9.13 -13.42
N GLU A 70 -7.01 8.90 -12.12
CA GLU A 70 -8.19 9.29 -11.34
C GLU A 70 -8.36 10.81 -11.30
N GLU A 71 -7.29 11.55 -11.07
CA GLU A 71 -7.29 13.02 -11.10
C GLU A 71 -7.69 13.57 -12.48
N TRP A 72 -7.16 12.98 -13.55
CA TRP A 72 -7.55 13.32 -14.92
C TRP A 72 -9.03 13.02 -15.19
N LEU A 73 -9.51 11.82 -14.81
CA LEU A 73 -10.92 11.44 -14.97
C LEU A 73 -11.86 12.37 -14.19
N MET A 74 -11.50 12.73 -12.96
CA MET A 74 -12.27 13.69 -12.17
C MET A 74 -12.34 15.07 -12.82
N SER A 75 -11.22 15.55 -13.38
CA SER A 75 -11.17 16.81 -14.12
C SER A 75 -12.08 16.79 -15.34
N GLU A 76 -12.07 15.69 -16.09
CA GLU A 76 -12.93 15.51 -17.27
C GLU A 76 -14.41 15.44 -16.89
N VAL A 77 -14.76 14.73 -15.82
CA VAL A 77 -16.14 14.70 -15.28
C VAL A 77 -16.60 16.10 -14.91
N ASN A 78 -15.77 16.89 -14.25
CA ASN A 78 -16.11 18.26 -13.87
C ASN A 78 -16.27 19.17 -15.09
N ARG A 79 -15.41 19.04 -16.10
CA ARG A 79 -15.53 19.74 -17.39
C ARG A 79 -16.87 19.41 -18.06
N MET A 80 -17.21 18.13 -18.18
CA MET A 80 -18.48 17.71 -18.78
C MET A 80 -19.69 18.24 -18.00
N ARG A 81 -19.65 18.23 -16.66
CA ARG A 81 -20.71 18.80 -15.82
C ARG A 81 -20.92 20.30 -16.08
N ALA A 82 -19.84 21.06 -16.26
CA ALA A 82 -19.93 22.48 -16.58
C ALA A 82 -20.63 22.72 -17.93
N VAL A 83 -20.20 21.99 -18.97
CA VAL A 83 -20.80 22.08 -20.32
C VAL A 83 -22.29 21.70 -20.28
N VAL A 84 -22.65 20.65 -19.54
CA VAL A 84 -24.06 20.25 -19.37
C VAL A 84 -24.87 21.35 -18.69
N ALA A 85 -24.32 22.01 -17.66
CA ALA A 85 -25.00 23.10 -16.97
C ALA A 85 -25.25 24.30 -17.90
N GLU A 86 -24.25 24.66 -18.71
CA GLU A 86 -24.37 25.71 -19.73
C GLU A 86 -25.45 25.37 -20.77
N LEU A 87 -25.42 24.16 -21.32
CA LEU A 87 -26.43 23.70 -22.30
C LEU A 87 -27.84 23.69 -21.71
N ILE A 88 -28.00 23.28 -20.45
CA ILE A 88 -29.32 23.32 -19.78
C ILE A 88 -29.80 24.76 -19.65
N ALA A 89 -28.94 25.70 -19.25
CA ALA A 89 -29.29 27.11 -19.13
C ALA A 89 -29.73 27.71 -20.47
N GLU A 90 -29.02 27.40 -21.56
CA GLU A 90 -29.37 27.83 -22.91
C GLU A 90 -30.70 27.21 -23.37
N ASN A 91 -30.89 25.91 -23.14
CA ASN A 91 -32.12 25.20 -23.50
C ASN A 91 -33.36 25.78 -22.79
N LEU A 92 -33.23 26.12 -21.51
CA LEU A 92 -34.29 26.77 -20.74
C LEU A 92 -34.61 28.18 -21.28
N THR A 93 -33.59 28.91 -21.71
CA THR A 93 -33.75 30.26 -22.30
C THR A 93 -34.50 30.16 -23.64
N LEU A 94 -34.08 29.25 -24.52
CA LEU A 94 -34.74 29.02 -25.80
C LEU A 94 -36.19 28.56 -25.62
N LYS A 95 -36.47 27.61 -24.71
CA LYS A 95 -37.84 27.16 -24.44
C LYS A 95 -38.73 28.28 -23.91
N ARG A 96 -38.19 29.19 -23.08
CA ARG A 96 -38.94 30.37 -22.63
C ARG A 96 -39.22 31.35 -23.77
N GLY A 97 -38.26 31.57 -24.67
CA GLY A 97 -38.43 32.45 -25.83
C GLY A 97 -39.35 31.90 -26.93
N VAL A 98 -39.51 30.58 -27.02
CA VAL A 98 -40.42 29.91 -27.98
C VAL A 98 -41.86 29.80 -27.42
N LEU A 99 -42.04 29.91 -26.11
CA LEU A 99 -43.34 29.79 -25.43
C LEU A 99 -44.02 31.14 -25.12
N VAL A 100 -43.47 32.25 -25.62
CA VAL A 100 -44.07 33.61 -25.58
C VAL A 100 -44.39 34.03 -27.00
#